data_AF-A0A931U3W7-F1
#
_entry.id   AF-A0A931U3W7-F1
#
_cell.length_a   1.000
_cell.length_b   1.000
_cell.length_c   1.000
_cell.angle_alpha   90.00
_cell.angle_beta   90.00
_cell.angle_gamma   90.00
#
_symmetry.space_group_name_H-M   'P 1'
#
loop_
_entity.id
_entity.type
_entity.pdbx_description
1 polymer ?
#
loop_
_entity_poly.entity_id
_entity_poly.type
_entity_poly.pdbx_seq_one_letter_code
_entity_poly.pdbx_strand_id
1 'polypeptide(L)' 'RPAALYARARLAPGQAFGGPAVVVQEDATTAVPPGWAARVDGYGNLLLEHEDGRA' A
#
# COMPACT_ATOMS: atom_id res chain seq x y z
N ARG A 1 -2.19 13.48 10.60
CA ARG A 1 -0.84 12.92 10.33
C ARG A 1 -0.61 12.94 8.82
N PRO A 2 0.56 13.38 8.32
CA PRO A 2 0.88 13.36 6.89
C PRO A 2 0.92 11.92 6.36
N ALA A 3 0.59 11.73 5.08
CA ALA A 3 0.63 10.42 4.44
C ALA A 3 2.06 10.09 3.96
N ALA A 4 2.52 8.86 4.19
CA ALA A 4 3.78 8.39 3.63
C ALA A 4 3.66 8.26 2.10
N LEU A 5 4.70 8.63 1.35
CA LEU A 5 4.74 8.51 -0.11
C LEU A 5 5.71 7.41 -0.51
N TYR A 6 5.22 6.41 -1.23
CA TYR A 6 6.01 5.30 -1.74
C TYR A 6 6.04 5.31 -3.27
N ALA A 7 7.23 5.17 -3.85
CA ALA A 7 7.35 4.83 -5.26
C ALA A 7 7.11 3.32 -5.43
N ARG A 8 6.11 2.94 -6.21
CA ARG A 8 5.72 1.53 -6.39
C ARG A 8 6.83 0.64 -6.95
N ALA A 9 7.73 1.21 -7.76
CA ALA A 9 8.90 0.51 -8.29
C ALA A 9 9.95 0.14 -7.22
N ARG A 10 9.88 0.73 -6.01
CA ARG A 10 10.81 0.47 -4.90
C ARG A 10 10.28 -0.49 -3.84
N LEU A 11 9.04 -0.96 -3.98
CA LEU A 11 8.43 -1.89 -3.03
C LEU A 11 8.79 -3.32 -3.40
N ALA A 12 9.42 -4.05 -2.48
CA ALA A 12 9.84 -5.43 -2.68
C ALA A 12 8.78 -6.44 -2.21
N PRO A 13 8.74 -7.67 -2.75
CA PRO A 13 7.93 -8.75 -2.21
C PRO A 13 8.12 -8.94 -0.70
N GLY A 14 7.03 -9.09 0.03
CA GLY A 14 7.02 -9.23 1.49
C GLY A 14 7.02 -7.92 2.28
N GLN A 15 7.26 -6.76 1.65
CA GLN A 15 7.12 -5.47 2.33
C GLN A 15 5.66 -5.24 2.74
N ALA A 16 5.46 -4.72 3.95
CA ALA A 16 4.15 -4.32 4.46
C ALA A 16 4.21 -2.97 5.18
N PHE A 17 3.14 -2.20 5.11
CA PHE A 17 3.02 -0.89 5.75
C PHE A 17 1.55 -0.53 6.01
N GLY A 18 1.30 0.27 7.04
CA GLY A 18 -0.04 0.79 7.36
C GLY A 18 -0.30 2.16 6.73
N GLY A 19 -1.58 2.51 6.60
CA GLY A 19 -2.01 3.86 6.23
C GLY A 19 -1.93 4.89 7.37
N PRO A 20 -1.99 6.21 7.06
CA PRO A 20 -2.20 6.77 5.73
C PRO A 20 -0.93 6.75 4.87
N ALA A 21 -1.06 6.27 3.63
CA ALA A 21 0.00 6.26 2.65
C ALA A 21 -0.54 6.47 1.22
N VAL A 22 0.32 6.92 0.32
CA VAL A 22 0.08 7.01 -1.11
C VAL A 22 1.19 6.25 -1.82
N VAL A 23 0.82 5.36 -2.72
CA VAL A 23 1.75 4.63 -3.58
C VAL A 23 1.60 5.18 -5.00
N VAL A 24 2.69 5.75 -5.52
CA VAL A 24 2.72 6.33 -6.87
C VAL A 24 3.42 5.38 -7.83
N GLN A 25 2.79 5.18 -8.99
CA GLN A 25 3.30 4.47 -10.14
C GLN A 25 3.18 5.40 -11.36
N GLU A 26 3.82 5.06 -12.47
CA GLU A 26 3.80 5.91 -13.67
C GLU A 26 2.40 6.10 -14.25
N ASP A 27 1.55 5.08 -14.12
CA ASP A 27 0.21 4.99 -14.71
C ASP A 27 -0.92 5.00 -13.67
N ALA A 28 -0.60 4.93 -12.37
CA ALA A 28 -1.57 4.77 -11.31
C ALA A 28 -1.13 5.43 -10.00
N THR A 29 -2.10 5.82 -9.19
CA THR A 29 -1.88 6.27 -7.81
C THR A 29 -2.83 5.51 -6.89
N THR A 30 -2.28 4.76 -5.94
CA THR A 30 -3.05 4.00 -4.95
C THR A 30 -3.03 4.73 -3.61
N ALA A 31 -4.20 5.09 -3.10
CA ALA A 31 -4.33 5.60 -1.74
C ALA A 31 -4.51 4.44 -0.76
N VAL A 32 -3.82 4.50 0.39
CA VAL A 32 -3.98 3.60 1.53
C VAL A 32 -4.49 4.44 2.70
N PRO A 33 -5.81 4.51 2.94
CA PRO A 33 -6.38 5.34 3.99
C PRO A 33 -6.00 4.87 5.41
N PRO A 34 -6.25 5.68 6.45
CA PRO A 34 -6.20 5.19 7.83
C PRO A 34 -7.12 3.97 8.02
N GLY A 35 -6.69 2.99 8.82
CA GLY A 35 -7.43 1.73 9.04
C GLY A 35 -7.20 0.67 7.96
N TRP A 36 -6.35 0.95 6.97
CA TRP A 36 -5.92 -0.01 5.95
C TRP A 36 -4.45 -0.34 6.10
N ALA A 37 -4.10 -1.57 5.72
CA ALA A 37 -2.74 -2.05 5.56
C ALA A 37 -2.49 -2.46 4.11
N ALA A 38 -1.24 -2.34 3.67
CA ALA A 38 -0.77 -2.75 2.37
C ALA A 38 0.35 -3.78 2.50
N ARG A 39 0.34 -4.81 1.65
CA ARG A 39 1.40 -5.81 1.56
C ARG A 39 1.71 -6.12 0.10
N VAL A 40 2.99 -6.27 -0.22
CA VAL A 40 3.42 -6.78 -1.52
C VAL A 40 3.51 -8.30 -1.44
N ASP A 41 2.76 -9.00 -2.28
CA ASP A 41 2.83 -10.46 -2.35
C ASP A 41 4.09 -10.95 -3.11
N GLY A 42 4.26 -12.27 -3.22
CA GLY A 42 5.39 -12.88 -3.93
C GLY A 42 5.45 -12.59 -5.44
N TYR A 43 4.32 -12.18 -6.03
CA TYR A 43 4.21 -11.82 -7.45
C TYR A 43 4.36 -10.30 -7.67
N GLY A 44 4.50 -9.52 -6.60
CA GLY A 44 4.59 -8.06 -6.67
C GLY A 44 3.25 -7.35 -6.64
N ASN A 45 2.12 -8.04 -6.45
CA ASN A 45 0.83 -7.36 -6.32
C ASN A 45 0.77 -6.58 -5.01
N LEU A 46 0.18 -5.39 -5.05
CA LEU A 46 -0.11 -4.63 -3.84
C LEU A 46 -1.49 -5.03 -3.34
N LEU A 47 -1.52 -5.80 -2.25
CA LEU A 47 -2.75 -6.22 -1.58
C LEU A 47 -3.11 -5.20 -0.51
N LEU A 48 -4.35 -4.71 -0.53
CA LEU A 48 -4.89 -3.83 0.49
C LEU A 48 -5.93 -4.57 1.33
N GLU A 49 -5.79 -4.47 2.64
CA GLU A 49 -6.69 -5.10 3.60
C GLU A 49 -7.11 -4.07 4.64
N HIS A 50 -8.41 -3.96 4.92
CA HIS A 50 -8.90 -3.16 6.04
C HIS A 50 -8.65 -3.91 7.35
N GLU A 51 -8.29 -3.19 8.41
CA GLU A 51 -8.01 -3.76 9.73
C GLU A 51 -9.21 -4.52 10.32
N ASP A 52 -10.44 -4.14 9.95
CA ASP A 52 -11.67 -4.85 10.37
C ASP A 52 -12.04 -6.07 9.48
N GLY A 53 -11.19 -6.44 8.51
CA GLY A 53 -11.43 -7.57 7.61
C GLY A 53 -12.55 -7.36 6.59
N ARG A 54 -13.02 -6.12 6.40
CA ARG A 54 -14.03 -5.76 5.40
C ARG A 54 -13.34 -5.04 4.23
N ALA A 55 -13.44 -5.61 3.03
CA ALA A 55 -13.03 -4.92 1.81
C ALA A 55 -14.11 -3.93 1.37
#